data_AF-A0A9E6EHM6-F1
#
_entry.id   AF-A0A9E6EHM6-F1
#
_cell.length_a   1.000
_cell.length_b   1.000
_cell.length_c   1.000
_cell.angle_alpha   90.00
_cell.angle_beta   90.00
_cell.angle_gamma   90.00
#
_symmetry.space_group_name_H-M   'P 1'
#
loop_
_entity.id
_entity.type
_entity.pdbx_description
1 polymer ?
#
loop_
_entity_poly.entity_id
_entity_poly.type
_entity_poly.pdbx_seq_one_letter_code
_entity_poly.pdbx_strand_id
1 'polypeptide(L)'
;MMRLSGRVWGKGLFMLLALPGLAGCVPHHVPQPKVAEYNGSKLTYDAFFFQACDVKTFPRLTQQENGTDVPVEVFPARFSFNLKDKRPMPALAKGPRYFFPVFSEVTVIPLQDPSVKDFELAYPGLAQAARSLSVLLQKRPTLASVRRDIPDIGEVDCTRSIIAKPQFLEFASGSGVVFLTQYGQEFRAINNEELALVFEGLSSDGSMFVAARLAVGHPTLDRGPDAAHPLPASKQAKYLKHIEQELDFFPESSFNPPLQDLKALLASLTLAGVSRTAQEAAHPSEVSHGSNSKK
;
A
#
# COMPACT_ATOMS: atom_id res chain seq x y z
N MET A 1 -76.88 32.27 -43.36
CA MET A 1 -76.60 30.82 -43.48
C MET A 1 -75.40 30.49 -42.58
N MET A 2 -75.56 29.48 -41.72
CA MET A 2 -74.60 28.84 -40.80
C MET A 2 -73.09 29.04 -41.07
N ARG A 3 -72.31 29.27 -39.99
CA ARG A 3 -71.35 28.27 -39.46
C ARG A 3 -70.83 28.64 -38.05
N LEU A 4 -70.76 27.61 -37.22
CA LEU A 4 -70.32 27.51 -35.82
C LEU A 4 -68.81 27.19 -35.71
N SER A 5 -68.30 27.26 -34.45
CA SER A 5 -67.10 26.64 -33.83
C SER A 5 -65.90 27.60 -33.62
N GLY A 6 -65.18 27.65 -32.48
CA GLY A 6 -65.26 27.06 -31.12
C GLY A 6 -64.34 27.90 -30.18
N ARG A 7 -64.62 28.03 -28.87
CA ARG A 7 -64.04 27.28 -27.71
C ARG A 7 -62.49 27.28 -27.70
N VAL A 8 -61.68 27.54 -26.65
CA VAL A 8 -61.75 27.49 -25.16
C VAL A 8 -60.61 28.38 -24.56
N TRP A 9 -60.81 28.83 -23.32
CA TRP A 9 -59.88 29.42 -22.34
C TRP A 9 -58.45 28.85 -22.20
N GLY A 10 -57.54 29.77 -21.82
CA GLY A 10 -56.81 29.68 -20.54
C GLY A 10 -55.35 29.24 -20.58
N LYS A 11 -54.46 30.06 -20.01
CA LYS A 11 -53.33 29.61 -19.15
C LYS A 11 -52.65 30.81 -18.48
N GLY A 12 -52.71 30.81 -17.15
CA GLY A 12 -51.97 31.72 -16.28
C GLY A 12 -50.47 31.44 -16.34
N LEU A 13 -49.70 32.51 -16.20
CA LEU A 13 -48.25 32.52 -16.17
C LEU A 13 -47.79 32.26 -14.72
N PHE A 14 -47.28 31.06 -14.45
CA PHE A 14 -46.57 30.75 -13.20
C PHE A 14 -45.10 31.13 -13.36
N MET A 15 -44.65 32.09 -12.56
CA MET A 15 -43.25 32.49 -12.43
C MET A 15 -42.55 31.45 -11.54
N LEU A 16 -41.65 30.64 -12.11
CA LEU A 16 -40.77 29.76 -11.33
C LEU A 16 -39.55 30.57 -10.87
N LEU A 17 -39.47 30.83 -9.57
CA LEU A 17 -38.25 31.27 -8.90
C LEU A 17 -37.30 30.06 -8.78
N ALA A 18 -36.16 30.13 -9.44
CA ALA A 18 -35.08 29.17 -9.28
C ALA A 18 -34.37 29.43 -7.94
N LEU A 19 -34.49 28.47 -7.01
CA LEU A 19 -33.70 28.44 -5.78
C LEU A 19 -32.26 27.97 -6.12
N PRO A 20 -31.21 28.60 -5.56
CA PRO A 20 -29.84 28.11 -5.70
C PRO A 20 -29.69 26.77 -4.95
N GLY A 21 -29.03 25.83 -5.64
CA GLY A 21 -28.88 24.44 -5.22
C GLY A 21 -28.20 24.30 -3.86
N LEU A 22 -28.84 23.46 -3.02
CA LEU A 22 -28.23 22.87 -1.84
C LEU A 22 -27.00 22.07 -2.30
N ALA A 23 -25.80 22.61 -2.05
CA ALA A 23 -24.59 21.81 -2.03
C ALA A 23 -24.79 20.76 -0.92
N GLY A 24 -25.11 19.53 -1.31
CA GLY A 24 -25.21 18.42 -0.37
C GLY A 24 -23.86 18.24 0.32
N CYS A 25 -23.79 18.56 1.62
CA CYS A 25 -22.68 18.13 2.45
C CYS A 25 -22.61 16.61 2.36
N VAL A 26 -21.57 16.08 1.69
CA VAL A 26 -21.22 14.68 1.83
C VAL A 26 -20.95 14.47 3.33
N PRO A 27 -21.63 13.54 4.00
CA PRO A 27 -21.40 13.31 5.41
C PRO A 27 -19.92 13.00 5.63
N HIS A 28 -19.26 13.85 6.42
CA HIS A 28 -17.87 13.63 6.78
C HIS A 28 -17.77 12.34 7.59
N HIS A 29 -16.91 11.43 7.14
CA HIS A 29 -16.51 10.25 7.89
C HIS A 29 -16.01 10.69 9.28
N VAL A 30 -16.54 10.07 10.34
CA VAL A 30 -16.11 10.32 11.72
C VAL A 30 -15.03 9.29 12.06
N PRO A 31 -13.77 9.70 12.29
CA PRO A 31 -12.69 8.75 12.53
C PRO A 31 -12.96 7.82 13.71
N GLN A 32 -12.65 6.53 13.55
CA GLN A 32 -12.79 5.51 14.59
C GLN A 32 -11.43 4.89 14.92
N PRO A 33 -10.52 5.63 15.56
CA PRO A 33 -9.14 5.18 15.73
C PRO A 33 -9.06 3.93 16.62
N LYS A 34 -8.26 2.96 16.18
CA LYS A 34 -7.79 1.81 16.95
C LYS A 34 -6.28 1.74 16.87
N VAL A 35 -5.66 1.17 17.89
CA VAL A 35 -4.21 0.98 17.95
C VAL A 35 -3.88 -0.50 17.89
N ALA A 36 -2.98 -0.87 16.99
CA ALA A 36 -2.28 -2.15 17.00
C ALA A 36 -0.90 -1.93 17.61
N GLU A 37 -0.42 -2.89 18.41
CA GLU A 37 0.87 -2.81 19.08
C GLU A 37 1.58 -4.17 19.04
N TYR A 38 2.88 -4.15 18.75
CA TYR A 38 3.73 -5.33 18.78
C TYR A 38 5.18 -4.95 19.01
N ASN A 39 5.86 -5.62 19.94
CA ASN A 39 7.26 -5.34 20.31
C ASN A 39 7.54 -3.84 20.56
N GLY A 40 6.58 -3.12 21.16
CA GLY A 40 6.67 -1.68 21.44
C GLY A 40 6.46 -0.77 20.22
N SER A 41 6.37 -1.31 19.00
CA SER A 41 5.93 -0.58 17.82
C SER A 41 4.40 -0.47 17.83
N LYS A 42 3.87 0.69 17.39
CA LYS A 42 2.43 0.99 17.42
C LYS A 42 1.98 1.56 16.09
N LEU A 43 0.79 1.19 15.66
CA LEU A 43 0.15 1.69 14.45
C LEU A 43 -1.30 2.06 14.78
N THR A 44 -1.70 3.30 14.45
CA THR A 44 -3.10 3.73 14.58
C THR A 44 -3.80 3.57 13.24
N TYR A 45 -4.95 2.90 13.23
CA TYR A 45 -5.77 2.69 12.04
C TYR A 45 -7.22 3.04 12.32
N ASP A 46 -7.98 3.34 11.27
CA ASP A 46 -9.40 3.66 11.39
C ASP A 46 -10.26 2.39 11.26
N ALA A 47 -11.02 2.08 12.30
CA ALA A 47 -11.93 0.94 12.34
C ALA A 47 -13.09 1.03 11.34
N PHE A 48 -13.33 2.21 10.75
CA PHE A 48 -14.28 2.36 9.65
C PHE A 48 -13.80 1.64 8.40
N PHE A 49 -12.52 1.79 8.03
CA PHE A 49 -11.93 1.18 6.84
C PHE A 49 -11.41 -0.24 7.10
N PHE A 50 -10.85 -0.49 8.29
CA PHE A 50 -10.23 -1.77 8.62
C PHE A 50 -10.96 -2.44 9.79
N GLN A 51 -11.42 -3.67 9.59
CA GLN A 51 -12.16 -4.41 10.61
C GLN A 51 -11.28 -4.74 11.83
N ALA A 52 -10.05 -5.16 11.57
CA ALA A 52 -9.08 -5.60 12.56
C ALA A 52 -7.65 -5.39 12.02
N CYS A 53 -6.68 -5.56 12.90
CA CYS A 53 -5.26 -5.62 12.55
C CYS A 53 -4.65 -6.83 13.24
N ASP A 54 -4.17 -7.79 12.45
CA ASP A 54 -3.40 -8.93 12.95
C ASP A 54 -1.91 -8.62 12.86
N VAL A 55 -1.11 -9.25 13.70
CA VAL A 55 0.35 -9.20 13.57
C VAL A 55 0.83 -10.53 13.00
N LYS A 56 1.58 -10.47 11.90
CA LYS A 56 2.24 -11.64 11.31
C LYS A 56 3.74 -11.49 11.48
N THR A 57 4.40 -12.53 11.98
CA THR A 57 5.85 -12.61 12.08
C THR A 57 6.40 -13.47 10.96
N PHE A 58 7.58 -13.12 10.46
CA PHE A 58 8.27 -13.85 9.42
C PHE A 58 9.65 -14.24 9.95
N PRO A 59 10.05 -15.51 9.81
CA PRO A 59 11.37 -15.94 10.21
C PRO A 59 12.44 -15.29 9.32
N ARG A 60 13.68 -15.34 9.81
CA ARG A 60 14.89 -15.00 9.05
C ARG A 60 15.05 -15.97 7.87
N LEU A 61 15.45 -15.45 6.71
CA LEU A 61 15.93 -16.23 5.57
C LEU A 61 17.04 -15.45 4.84
N THR A 62 18.24 -16.00 4.74
CA THR A 62 19.36 -15.33 4.03
C THR A 62 19.48 -15.77 2.58
N GLN A 63 20.26 -15.01 1.80
CA GLN A 63 20.59 -15.35 0.43
C GLN A 63 21.28 -16.72 0.31
N GLN A 64 22.10 -17.10 1.30
CA GLN A 64 22.83 -18.38 1.29
C GLN A 64 21.90 -19.57 1.57
N GLU A 65 20.83 -19.33 2.34
CA GLU A 65 19.81 -20.33 2.67
C GLU A 65 18.75 -20.44 1.57
N ASN A 66 18.57 -19.38 0.78
CA ASN A 66 17.61 -19.34 -0.32
C ASN A 66 18.14 -20.07 -1.57
N GLY A 67 17.69 -21.31 -1.78
CA GLY A 67 18.09 -22.18 -2.88
C GLY A 67 17.39 -21.96 -4.24
N THR A 68 16.74 -20.82 -4.46
CA THR A 68 16.02 -20.49 -5.71
C THR A 68 16.77 -19.43 -6.55
N ASP A 69 16.62 -19.48 -7.87
CA ASP A 69 17.26 -18.54 -8.82
C ASP A 69 16.81 -17.07 -8.61
N VAL A 70 15.63 -16.86 -8.01
CA VAL A 70 15.12 -15.53 -7.64
C VAL A 70 14.98 -15.49 -6.11
N PRO A 71 15.69 -14.57 -5.41
CA PRO A 71 15.58 -14.43 -3.96
C PRO A 71 14.25 -13.80 -3.58
N VAL A 72 13.24 -14.66 -3.44
CA VAL A 72 12.00 -14.32 -2.76
C VAL A 72 12.23 -14.47 -1.26
N GLU A 73 11.68 -13.56 -0.47
CA GLU A 73 11.67 -13.65 1.00
C GLU A 73 13.04 -13.59 1.71
N VAL A 74 14.14 -13.21 1.02
CA VAL A 74 15.46 -13.02 1.65
C VAL A 74 15.47 -11.77 2.52
N PHE A 75 15.15 -11.95 3.81
CA PHE A 75 15.03 -10.89 4.81
C PHE A 75 15.42 -11.38 6.21
N PRO A 76 15.88 -10.46 7.08
CA PRO A 76 15.97 -10.75 8.51
C PRO A 76 14.59 -11.02 9.10
N ALA A 77 14.56 -11.55 10.32
CA ALA A 77 13.31 -11.75 11.05
C ALA A 77 12.56 -10.41 11.17
N ARG A 78 11.28 -10.40 10.76
CA ARG A 78 10.46 -9.19 10.62
C ARG A 78 9.02 -9.45 11.03
N PHE A 79 8.23 -8.39 11.13
CA PHE A 79 6.80 -8.52 11.38
C PHE A 79 5.99 -7.50 10.57
N SER A 80 4.71 -7.79 10.37
CA SER A 80 3.79 -6.92 9.66
C SER A 80 2.48 -6.75 10.40
N PHE A 81 2.01 -5.50 10.50
CA PHE A 81 0.63 -5.18 10.83
C PHE A 81 -0.23 -5.44 9.59
N ASN A 82 -1.06 -6.48 9.66
CA ASN A 82 -1.97 -6.91 8.59
C ASN A 82 -3.37 -6.37 8.85
N LEU A 83 -3.76 -5.34 8.11
CA LEU A 83 -5.03 -4.66 8.24
C LEU A 83 -6.11 -5.40 7.43
N LYS A 84 -7.18 -5.83 8.11
CA LYS A 84 -8.31 -6.50 7.47
C LYS A 84 -9.22 -5.48 6.82
N ASP A 85 -9.03 -5.29 5.52
CA ASP A 85 -9.84 -4.44 4.68
C ASP A 85 -11.32 -4.90 4.67
N LYS A 86 -12.25 -3.94 4.73
CA LYS A 86 -13.69 -4.20 4.58
C LYS A 86 -14.16 -4.16 3.12
N ARG A 87 -13.32 -3.70 2.19
CA ARG A 87 -13.65 -3.62 0.77
C ARG A 87 -13.90 -5.04 0.22
N PRO A 88 -14.97 -5.22 -0.57
CA PRO A 88 -15.23 -6.51 -1.19
C PRO A 88 -14.18 -6.78 -2.26
N MET A 89 -13.58 -7.98 -2.23
CA MET A 89 -12.67 -8.49 -3.25
C MET A 89 -13.38 -9.55 -4.11
N PRO A 90 -14.31 -9.17 -4.99
CA PRO A 90 -15.11 -10.14 -5.74
C PRO A 90 -14.27 -10.97 -6.70
N ALA A 91 -13.15 -10.46 -7.23
CA ALA A 91 -12.29 -11.28 -8.06
C ALA A 91 -11.63 -12.39 -7.22
N LEU A 92 -11.18 -12.07 -6.01
CA LEU A 92 -10.65 -13.07 -5.07
C LEU A 92 -11.71 -14.11 -4.66
N ALA A 93 -12.97 -13.68 -4.47
CA ALA A 93 -14.06 -14.55 -4.07
C ALA A 93 -14.41 -15.64 -5.10
N LYS A 94 -13.96 -15.52 -6.37
CA LYS A 94 -14.14 -16.56 -7.40
C LYS A 94 -13.10 -17.68 -7.35
N GLY A 95 -12.19 -17.65 -6.37
CA GLY A 95 -11.18 -18.67 -6.16
C GLY A 95 -9.79 -18.31 -6.70
N PRO A 96 -8.83 -19.24 -6.62
CA PRO A 96 -7.43 -19.00 -7.02
C PRO A 96 -7.33 -18.61 -8.48
N ARG A 97 -6.79 -17.42 -8.75
CA ARG A 97 -6.57 -16.89 -10.10
C ARG A 97 -5.26 -16.13 -10.13
N TYR A 98 -4.68 -16.02 -11.31
CA TYR A 98 -3.43 -15.31 -11.52
C TYR A 98 -3.69 -13.80 -11.62
N PHE A 99 -3.67 -13.13 -10.46
CA PHE A 99 -3.74 -11.68 -10.24
C PHE A 99 -3.17 -11.37 -8.83
N PHE A 100 -2.83 -10.10 -8.55
CA PHE A 100 -2.16 -9.71 -7.30
C PHE A 100 -3.09 -8.84 -6.44
N PRO A 101 -4.07 -9.43 -5.73
CA PRO A 101 -4.93 -8.65 -4.84
C PRO A 101 -4.10 -7.96 -3.78
N VAL A 102 -4.38 -6.68 -3.54
CA VAL A 102 -3.67 -5.93 -2.50
C VAL A 102 -4.36 -6.18 -1.16
N PHE A 103 -3.60 -6.78 -0.24
CA PHE A 103 -3.94 -6.79 1.18
C PHE A 103 -3.22 -5.63 1.86
N SER A 104 -3.91 -4.97 2.79
CA SER A 104 -3.34 -3.82 3.47
C SER A 104 -2.37 -4.27 4.56
N GLU A 105 -1.09 -3.95 4.42
CA GLU A 105 -0.04 -4.33 5.36
C GLU A 105 1.00 -3.23 5.56
N VAL A 106 1.59 -3.20 6.76
CA VAL A 106 2.75 -2.38 7.13
C VAL A 106 3.79 -3.29 7.77
N THR A 107 4.89 -3.53 7.06
CA THR A 107 5.99 -4.41 7.43
C THR A 107 7.14 -3.59 8.02
N VAL A 108 7.66 -4.03 9.17
CA VAL A 108 8.82 -3.44 9.86
C VAL A 108 9.98 -4.42 9.80
N ILE A 109 11.10 -3.98 9.24
CA ILE A 109 12.24 -4.83 8.87
C ILE A 109 13.51 -4.26 9.51
N PRO A 110 14.20 -5.02 10.38
CA PRO A 110 15.48 -4.60 10.91
C PRO A 110 16.54 -4.44 9.80
N LEU A 111 17.35 -3.39 9.89
CA LEU A 111 18.51 -3.18 9.01
C LEU A 111 19.82 -3.69 9.64
N GLN A 112 19.68 -4.62 10.59
CA GLN A 112 20.78 -5.34 11.24
C GLN A 112 20.30 -6.75 11.61
N ASP A 113 21.23 -7.69 11.60
CA ASP A 113 20.99 -9.06 12.03
C ASP A 113 22.28 -9.63 12.66
N PRO A 114 22.35 -9.71 14.01
CA PRO A 114 23.49 -10.26 14.73
C PRO A 114 23.77 -11.74 14.45
N SER A 115 22.83 -12.47 13.87
CA SER A 115 23.02 -13.90 13.55
C SER A 115 23.85 -14.12 12.29
N VAL A 116 24.07 -13.07 11.49
CA VAL A 116 24.91 -13.11 10.29
C VAL A 116 26.17 -12.26 10.49
N LYS A 117 27.28 -12.70 9.91
CA LYS A 117 28.56 -11.99 10.00
C LYS A 117 28.58 -10.72 9.15
N ASP A 118 27.91 -10.75 7.99
CA ASP A 118 27.87 -9.67 7.02
C ASP A 118 26.42 -9.47 6.57
N PHE A 119 25.81 -8.37 7.01
CA PHE A 119 24.42 -8.05 6.72
C PHE A 119 24.17 -7.78 5.23
N GLU A 120 25.11 -7.10 4.56
CA GLU A 120 24.93 -6.75 3.15
C GLU A 120 25.06 -7.97 2.26
N LEU A 121 25.94 -8.91 2.61
CA LEU A 121 26.08 -10.17 1.90
C LEU A 121 24.90 -11.12 2.18
N ALA A 122 24.32 -11.07 3.38
CA ALA A 122 23.16 -11.87 3.76
C ALA A 122 21.86 -11.36 3.11
N TYR A 123 21.70 -10.04 3.00
CA TYR A 123 20.49 -9.36 2.54
C TYR A 123 20.78 -8.25 1.51
N PRO A 124 21.37 -8.59 0.35
CA PRO A 124 21.85 -7.60 -0.61
C PRO A 124 20.74 -6.68 -1.16
N GLY A 125 19.55 -7.25 -1.42
CA GLY A 125 18.39 -6.48 -1.90
C GLY A 125 17.92 -5.43 -0.89
N LEU A 126 17.72 -5.85 0.36
CA LEU A 126 17.33 -4.96 1.46
C LEU A 126 18.37 -3.86 1.72
N ALA A 127 19.65 -4.23 1.79
CA ALA A 127 20.74 -3.27 2.00
C ALA A 127 20.80 -2.23 0.87
N GLN A 128 20.65 -2.67 -0.39
CA GLN A 128 20.64 -1.77 -1.53
C GLN A 128 19.42 -0.85 -1.52
N ALA A 129 18.21 -1.38 -1.26
CA ALA A 129 16.99 -0.59 -1.17
C ALA A 129 17.11 0.49 -0.09
N ALA A 130 17.59 0.12 1.10
CA ALA A 130 17.79 1.05 2.22
C ALA A 130 18.80 2.15 1.88
N ARG A 131 19.94 1.83 1.24
CA ARG A 131 20.92 2.84 0.79
C ARG A 131 20.33 3.80 -0.24
N SER A 132 19.67 3.26 -1.28
CA SER A 132 19.03 4.07 -2.32
C SER A 132 17.97 5.01 -1.72
N LEU A 133 17.16 4.50 -0.80
CA LEU A 133 16.12 5.28 -0.12
C LEU A 133 16.73 6.36 0.77
N SER A 134 17.78 6.04 1.53
CA SER A 134 18.50 7.03 2.35
C SER A 134 19.02 8.19 1.50
N VAL A 135 19.62 7.90 0.34
CA VAL A 135 20.08 8.94 -0.60
C VAL A 135 18.91 9.78 -1.13
N LEU A 136 17.78 9.14 -1.49
CA LEU A 136 16.59 9.84 -1.98
C LEU A 136 16.00 10.78 -0.90
N LEU A 137 15.90 10.30 0.34
CA LEU A 137 15.36 11.04 1.48
C LEU A 137 16.26 12.20 1.93
N GLN A 138 17.58 12.06 1.77
CA GLN A 138 18.54 13.13 2.03
C GLN A 138 18.49 14.21 0.94
N LYS A 139 18.45 13.80 -0.34
CA LYS A 139 18.47 14.75 -1.47
C LYS A 139 17.14 15.47 -1.67
N ARG A 140 16.02 14.85 -1.30
CA ARG A 140 14.65 15.31 -1.54
C ARG A 140 14.44 15.95 -2.92
N PRO A 141 14.77 15.26 -4.03
CA PRO A 141 14.52 15.79 -5.37
C PRO A 141 13.02 15.93 -5.62
N THR A 142 12.66 16.66 -6.68
CA THR A 142 11.29 16.63 -7.19
C THR A 142 10.93 15.20 -7.59
N LEU A 143 10.06 14.53 -6.84
CA LEU A 143 9.75 13.11 -7.08
C LEU A 143 9.20 12.85 -8.49
N ALA A 144 8.53 13.85 -9.09
CA ALA A 144 8.05 13.76 -10.46
C ALA A 144 9.15 13.51 -11.51
N SER A 145 10.40 13.93 -11.24
CA SER A 145 11.53 13.73 -12.16
C SER A 145 12.30 12.43 -11.92
N VAL A 146 12.10 11.77 -10.78
CA VAL A 146 12.80 10.53 -10.40
C VAL A 146 11.83 9.37 -10.13
N ARG A 147 10.59 9.45 -10.63
CA ARG A 147 9.52 8.48 -10.31
C ARG A 147 9.97 7.04 -10.51
N ARG A 148 10.63 6.76 -11.64
CA ARG A 148 11.09 5.42 -12.02
C ARG A 148 12.26 4.93 -11.16
N ASP A 149 12.95 5.83 -10.47
CA ASP A 149 14.10 5.57 -9.63
C ASP A 149 13.75 5.49 -8.13
N ILE A 150 12.47 5.69 -7.77
CA ILE A 150 12.02 5.50 -6.39
C ILE A 150 12.29 4.03 -6.03
N PRO A 151 13.11 3.75 -4.99
CA PRO A 151 13.44 2.38 -4.61
C PRO A 151 12.19 1.64 -4.16
N ASP A 152 12.21 0.33 -4.34
CA ASP A 152 11.21 -0.62 -3.90
C ASP A 152 11.98 -1.78 -3.27
N ILE A 153 11.52 -2.27 -2.13
CA ILE A 153 12.19 -3.37 -1.43
C ILE A 153 12.16 -4.69 -2.22
N GLY A 154 11.30 -4.80 -3.24
CA GLY A 154 11.33 -5.90 -4.19
C GLY A 154 10.78 -7.21 -3.64
N GLU A 155 9.85 -7.16 -2.67
CA GLU A 155 9.17 -8.36 -2.12
C GLU A 155 8.34 -9.13 -3.16
N VAL A 156 8.18 -8.62 -4.37
CA VAL A 156 7.47 -9.26 -5.48
C VAL A 156 8.34 -9.22 -6.73
N ASP A 157 8.44 -10.37 -7.38
CA ASP A 157 9.02 -10.52 -8.71
C ASP A 157 8.06 -9.96 -9.78
N CYS A 158 7.80 -8.65 -9.70
CA CYS A 158 6.84 -7.93 -10.52
C CYS A 158 7.33 -6.52 -10.81
N THR A 159 6.82 -5.93 -11.89
CA THR A 159 7.07 -4.53 -12.23
C THR A 159 5.97 -3.62 -11.69
N ARG A 160 6.32 -2.38 -11.35
CA ARG A 160 5.35 -1.31 -11.07
C ARG A 160 4.79 -0.78 -12.39
N SER A 161 3.50 -0.99 -12.64
CA SER A 161 2.85 -0.60 -13.90
C SER A 161 2.81 0.93 -14.08
N ILE A 162 2.58 1.65 -12.99
CA ILE A 162 2.52 3.12 -12.89
C ILE A 162 3.12 3.60 -11.58
N ILE A 163 3.50 4.88 -11.49
CA ILE A 163 3.91 5.54 -10.24
C ILE A 163 3.22 6.91 -10.18
N ALA A 164 2.02 6.92 -9.60
CA ALA A 164 1.21 8.13 -9.46
C ALA A 164 1.29 8.72 -8.05
N LYS A 165 1.10 10.03 -7.94
CA LYS A 165 1.12 10.84 -6.72
C LYS A 165 2.31 10.56 -5.77
N PRO A 166 3.57 10.52 -6.24
CA PRO A 166 4.68 10.30 -5.35
C PRO A 166 4.88 11.52 -4.43
N GLN A 167 4.96 11.27 -3.13
CA GLN A 167 5.10 12.28 -2.09
C GLN A 167 6.12 11.81 -1.03
N PHE A 168 6.88 12.74 -0.47
CA PHE A 168 7.59 12.47 0.79
C PHE A 168 6.57 12.44 1.92
N LEU A 169 6.76 11.51 2.86
CA LEU A 169 5.92 11.37 4.04
C LEU A 169 6.80 11.19 5.27
N GLU A 170 6.58 12.03 6.27
CA GLU A 170 7.16 11.85 7.61
C GLU A 170 6.24 10.95 8.44
N PHE A 171 6.83 10.10 9.27
CA PHE A 171 6.11 9.36 10.30
C PHE A 171 6.79 9.55 11.66
N ALA A 172 6.11 9.19 12.75
CA ALA A 172 6.57 9.52 14.09
C ALA A 172 7.99 9.00 14.43
N SER A 173 8.49 7.99 13.72
CA SER A 173 9.84 7.43 13.91
C SER A 173 10.75 7.54 12.68
N GLY A 174 10.41 8.33 11.65
CA GLY A 174 11.23 8.40 10.44
C GLY A 174 10.61 9.14 9.27
N SER A 175 11.12 8.84 8.07
CA SER A 175 10.65 9.44 6.83
C SER A 175 10.68 8.44 5.67
N GLY A 176 9.88 8.69 4.64
CA GLY A 176 9.78 7.80 3.49
C GLY A 176 9.14 8.47 2.28
N VAL A 177 8.88 7.64 1.27
CA VAL A 177 8.17 8.04 0.05
C VAL A 177 6.92 7.19 -0.10
N VAL A 178 5.80 7.83 -0.39
CA VAL A 178 4.52 7.19 -0.68
C VAL A 178 4.13 7.43 -2.13
N PHE A 179 3.54 6.45 -2.80
CA PHE A 179 3.06 6.55 -4.18
C PHE A 179 1.97 5.51 -4.48
N LEU A 180 1.18 5.73 -5.53
CA LEU A 180 0.21 4.77 -6.04
C LEU A 180 0.83 3.90 -7.13
N THR A 181 0.59 2.60 -7.08
CA THR A 181 1.01 1.65 -8.12
C THR A 181 0.09 0.43 -8.20
N GLN A 182 0.29 -0.36 -9.26
CA GLN A 182 -0.21 -1.72 -9.41
C GLN A 182 0.95 -2.59 -9.89
N TYR A 183 1.22 -3.67 -9.17
CA TYR A 183 2.25 -4.63 -9.54
C TYR A 183 1.75 -5.62 -10.58
N GLY A 184 2.59 -5.97 -11.54
CA GLY A 184 2.29 -7.00 -12.53
C GLY A 184 3.53 -7.51 -13.24
N GLN A 185 3.51 -8.78 -13.63
CA GLN A 185 4.50 -9.39 -14.52
C GLN A 185 4.18 -9.11 -16.00
N GLU A 186 2.89 -8.89 -16.29
CA GLU A 186 2.38 -8.58 -17.62
C GLU A 186 1.44 -7.38 -17.56
N PHE A 187 1.13 -6.80 -18.72
CA PHE A 187 0.16 -5.72 -18.80
C PHE A 187 -1.20 -6.15 -18.25
N ARG A 188 -1.72 -5.36 -17.31
CA ARG A 188 -3.10 -5.40 -16.84
C ARG A 188 -3.65 -3.98 -16.76
N ALA A 189 -4.94 -3.84 -17.01
CA ALA A 189 -5.60 -2.57 -16.75
C ALA A 189 -5.60 -2.28 -15.25
N ILE A 190 -5.48 -1.00 -14.91
CA ILE A 190 -5.45 -0.55 -13.52
C ILE A 190 -6.85 -0.69 -12.92
N ASN A 191 -6.96 -1.31 -11.75
CA ASN A 191 -8.25 -1.63 -11.13
C ASN A 191 -8.21 -1.55 -9.60
N ASN A 192 -9.38 -1.53 -8.96
CA ASN A 192 -9.53 -1.29 -7.52
C ASN A 192 -9.16 -2.47 -6.61
N GLU A 193 -8.98 -3.68 -7.15
CA GLU A 193 -8.52 -4.86 -6.39
C GLU A 193 -6.99 -4.97 -6.35
N GLU A 194 -6.29 -4.38 -7.33
CA GLU A 194 -4.82 -4.48 -7.48
C GLU A 194 -4.09 -3.13 -7.29
N LEU A 195 -4.81 -2.01 -7.17
CA LEU A 195 -4.22 -0.70 -6.87
C LEU A 195 -3.80 -0.61 -5.38
N ALA A 196 -2.56 -0.20 -5.15
CA ALA A 196 -1.98 0.02 -3.84
C ALA A 196 -1.44 1.44 -3.69
N LEU A 197 -1.60 1.99 -2.49
CA LEU A 197 -0.73 3.02 -1.95
C LEU A 197 0.48 2.33 -1.31
N VAL A 198 1.65 2.48 -1.92
CA VAL A 198 2.91 1.92 -1.43
C VAL A 198 3.67 2.97 -0.65
N PHE A 199 4.28 2.58 0.46
CA PHE A 199 5.20 3.40 1.22
C PHE A 199 6.49 2.66 1.49
N GLU A 200 7.61 3.34 1.25
CA GLU A 200 8.96 2.87 1.53
C GLU A 200 9.64 3.90 2.44
N GLY A 201 10.01 3.49 3.66
CA GLY A 201 10.49 4.38 4.70
C GLY A 201 11.69 3.85 5.47
N LEU A 202 12.42 4.78 6.09
CA LEU A 202 13.51 4.50 7.03
C LEU A 202 13.20 5.17 8.36
N SER A 203 13.54 4.47 9.46
CA SER A 203 13.55 5.11 10.77
C SER A 203 14.63 6.19 10.85
N SER A 204 14.43 7.19 11.71
CA SER A 204 15.36 8.33 11.86
C SER A 204 16.76 7.90 12.33
N ASP A 205 16.86 6.79 13.06
CA ASP A 205 18.13 6.20 13.51
C ASP A 205 18.76 5.27 12.45
N GLY A 206 18.09 5.04 11.32
CA GLY A 206 18.52 4.15 10.24
C GLY A 206 18.52 2.66 10.61
N SER A 207 17.91 2.27 11.74
CA SER A 207 17.93 0.88 12.22
C SER A 207 16.81 0.01 11.63
N MET A 208 15.75 0.63 11.09
CA MET A 208 14.59 -0.04 10.54
C MET A 208 14.25 0.46 9.15
N PHE A 209 13.83 -0.47 8.29
CA PHE A 209 13.14 -0.22 7.05
C PHE A 209 11.64 -0.50 7.25
N VAL A 210 10.78 0.33 6.66
CA VAL A 210 9.33 0.18 6.70
C VAL A 210 8.80 0.08 5.28
N ALA A 211 8.18 -1.04 4.96
CA ALA A 211 7.49 -1.25 3.69
C ALA A 211 6.00 -1.35 3.97
N ALA A 212 5.16 -0.61 3.24
CA ALA A 212 3.72 -0.75 3.35
C ALA A 212 3.05 -0.83 1.99
N ARG A 213 1.98 -1.63 1.94
CA ARG A 213 1.08 -1.76 0.80
C ARG A 213 -0.33 -1.61 1.33
N LEU A 214 -0.95 -0.48 1.07
CA LEU A 214 -2.30 -0.19 1.55
C LEU A 214 -3.25 -0.22 0.36
N ALA A 215 -4.25 -1.07 0.47
CA ALA A 215 -5.17 -1.32 -0.61
C ALA A 215 -6.12 -0.12 -0.76
N VAL A 216 -6.26 0.39 -1.99
CA VAL A 216 -6.98 1.63 -2.26
C VAL A 216 -7.70 1.56 -3.60
N GLY A 217 -8.78 2.32 -3.75
CA GLY A 217 -9.49 2.42 -5.02
C GLY A 217 -9.92 3.84 -5.36
N HIS A 218 -10.37 4.02 -6.60
CA HIS A 218 -10.98 5.23 -7.10
C HIS A 218 -12.24 4.90 -7.93
N PRO A 219 -13.34 5.67 -7.82
CA PRO A 219 -14.59 5.37 -8.52
C PRO A 219 -14.52 5.34 -10.06
N THR A 220 -13.48 5.94 -10.65
CA THR A 220 -13.27 5.94 -12.12
C THR A 220 -12.57 4.69 -12.63
N LEU A 221 -12.00 3.88 -11.73
CA LEU A 221 -11.31 2.65 -12.09
C LEU A 221 -12.27 1.47 -12.08
N ASP A 222 -11.95 0.49 -12.91
CA ASP A 222 -12.64 -0.78 -12.91
C ASP A 222 -12.58 -1.45 -11.54
N ARG A 223 -13.64 -2.18 -11.19
CA ARG A 223 -13.75 -2.81 -9.88
C ARG A 223 -12.65 -3.83 -9.62
N GLY A 224 -12.28 -4.61 -10.64
CA GLY A 224 -11.30 -5.68 -10.54
C GLY A 224 -10.84 -6.11 -11.94
N PRO A 225 -9.92 -7.08 -12.04
CA PRO A 225 -9.30 -7.47 -13.30
C PRO A 225 -10.29 -8.03 -14.34
N ASP A 226 -11.43 -8.57 -13.90
CA ASP A 226 -12.45 -9.13 -14.78
C ASP A 226 -13.28 -8.06 -15.52
N ALA A 227 -13.33 -6.84 -15.00
CA ALA A 227 -14.06 -5.73 -15.63
C ALA A 227 -13.24 -5.02 -16.71
N ALA A 228 -11.92 -5.25 -16.71
CA ALA A 228 -11.00 -4.65 -17.66
C ALA A 228 -11.17 -5.24 -19.06
N HIS A 229 -11.32 -4.37 -20.05
CA HIS A 229 -11.30 -4.79 -21.45
C HIS A 229 -9.86 -4.99 -21.95
N PRO A 230 -9.57 -6.07 -22.71
CA PRO A 230 -8.25 -6.27 -23.29
C PRO A 230 -7.85 -5.10 -24.19
N LEU A 231 -6.65 -4.56 -23.97
CA LEU A 231 -6.07 -3.50 -24.81
C LEU A 231 -4.98 -4.08 -25.72
N PRO A 232 -4.99 -3.74 -27.03
CA PRO A 232 -3.93 -4.14 -27.93
C PRO A 232 -2.59 -3.55 -27.49
N ALA A 233 -1.49 -4.29 -27.66
CA ALA A 233 -0.15 -3.91 -27.20
C ALA A 233 0.26 -2.48 -27.59
N SER A 234 -0.08 -2.05 -28.81
CA SER A 234 0.21 -0.70 -29.31
C SER A 234 -0.45 0.44 -28.53
N LYS A 235 -1.48 0.16 -27.72
CA LYS A 235 -2.20 1.15 -26.91
C LYS A 235 -1.86 1.10 -25.41
N GLN A 236 -1.19 0.05 -24.94
CA GLN A 236 -0.98 -0.20 -23.51
C GLN A 236 -0.15 0.90 -22.84
N ALA A 237 0.98 1.31 -23.42
CA ALA A 237 1.82 2.36 -22.86
C ALA A 237 1.09 3.72 -22.78
N LYS A 238 0.28 4.05 -23.80
CA LYS A 238 -0.52 5.28 -23.82
C LYS A 238 -1.61 5.23 -22.74
N TYR A 239 -2.25 4.08 -22.55
CA TYR A 239 -3.23 3.87 -21.49
C TYR A 239 -2.62 4.05 -20.10
N LEU A 240 -1.49 3.38 -19.80
CA LEU A 240 -0.84 3.49 -18.48
C LEU A 240 -0.43 4.93 -18.18
N LYS A 241 0.13 5.65 -19.17
CA LYS A 241 0.47 7.07 -19.01
C LYS A 241 -0.75 7.94 -18.72
N HIS A 242 -1.87 7.68 -19.40
CA HIS A 242 -3.10 8.42 -19.18
C HIS A 242 -3.66 8.19 -17.77
N ILE A 243 -3.76 6.93 -17.34
CA ILE A 243 -4.22 6.60 -15.99
C ILE A 243 -3.30 7.17 -14.92
N GLU A 244 -1.97 7.11 -15.10
CA GLU A 244 -1.01 7.73 -14.19
C GLU A 244 -1.27 9.24 -14.03
N GLN A 245 -1.56 9.95 -15.12
CA GLN A 245 -1.88 11.38 -15.11
C GLN A 245 -3.22 11.69 -14.45
N GLU A 246 -4.24 10.87 -14.68
CA GLU A 246 -5.55 11.03 -14.02
C GLU A 246 -5.43 10.84 -12.50
N LEU A 247 -4.75 9.76 -12.09
CA LEU A 247 -4.48 9.50 -10.69
C LEU A 247 -3.61 10.61 -10.07
N ASP A 248 -2.63 11.16 -10.78
CA ASP A 248 -1.87 12.34 -10.34
C ASP A 248 -2.78 13.55 -10.06
N PHE A 249 -3.86 13.73 -10.83
CA PHE A 249 -4.74 14.89 -10.74
C PHE A 249 -5.89 14.75 -9.73
N PHE A 250 -6.41 13.55 -9.47
CA PHE A 250 -7.59 13.38 -8.61
C PHE A 250 -7.37 13.88 -7.18
N PRO A 251 -8.37 14.51 -6.52
CA PRO A 251 -8.27 14.91 -5.12
C PRO A 251 -8.00 13.70 -4.21
N GLU A 252 -7.18 13.86 -3.17
CA GLU A 252 -6.89 12.75 -2.23
C GLU A 252 -8.14 12.21 -1.53
N SER A 253 -9.15 13.06 -1.34
CA SER A 253 -10.43 12.71 -0.76
C SER A 253 -11.38 11.94 -1.69
N SER A 254 -11.07 11.82 -2.99
CA SER A 254 -11.90 11.05 -3.93
C SER A 254 -11.55 9.56 -3.98
N PHE A 255 -10.47 9.16 -3.30
CA PHE A 255 -10.07 7.77 -3.14
C PHE A 255 -10.85 7.09 -2.01
N ASN A 256 -10.90 5.77 -2.04
CA ASN A 256 -11.50 4.96 -0.98
C ASN A 256 -10.59 3.79 -0.58
N PRO A 257 -10.02 3.80 0.64
CA PRO A 257 -10.05 4.89 1.63
C PRO A 257 -9.42 6.20 1.08
N PRO A 258 -9.78 7.39 1.61
CA PRO A 258 -9.11 8.63 1.26
C PRO A 258 -7.59 8.55 1.50
N LEU A 259 -6.79 9.08 0.57
CA LEU A 259 -5.32 8.97 0.69
C LEU A 259 -4.78 9.68 1.93
N GLN A 260 -5.43 10.77 2.35
CA GLN A 260 -5.09 11.47 3.58
C GLN A 260 -5.21 10.56 4.82
N ASP A 261 -6.21 9.67 4.87
CA ASP A 261 -6.43 8.78 6.00
C ASP A 261 -5.42 7.64 6.01
N LEU A 262 -5.07 7.10 4.83
CA LEU A 262 -3.99 6.11 4.68
C LEU A 262 -2.62 6.70 5.05
N LYS A 263 -2.35 7.94 4.65
CA LYS A 263 -1.12 8.66 5.05
C LYS A 263 -1.10 8.97 6.54
N ALA A 264 -2.24 9.31 7.15
CA ALA A 264 -2.33 9.50 8.59
C ALA A 264 -2.05 8.19 9.36
N LEU A 265 -2.54 7.05 8.87
CA LEU A 265 -2.20 5.73 9.38
C LEU A 265 -0.68 5.51 9.35
N LEU A 266 -0.03 5.74 8.21
CA LEU A 266 1.42 5.60 8.08
C LEU A 266 2.18 6.58 8.99
N ALA A 267 1.75 7.84 9.05
CA ALA A 267 2.36 8.87 9.88
C ALA A 267 2.27 8.55 11.39
N SER A 268 1.24 7.78 11.80
CA SER A 268 1.05 7.35 13.18
C SER A 268 2.01 6.25 13.65
N LEU A 269 2.73 5.61 12.72
CA LEU A 269 3.62 4.51 13.05
C LEU A 269 4.72 5.00 13.99
N THR A 270 4.78 4.41 15.18
CA THR A 270 5.93 4.55 16.08
C THR A 270 6.66 3.21 16.13
N LEU A 271 7.98 3.24 16.03
CA LEU A 271 8.82 2.06 16.11
C LEU A 271 9.49 2.00 17.48
N ALA A 272 9.48 0.82 18.10
CA ALA A 272 10.42 0.58 19.18
C ALA A 272 11.84 0.57 18.63
N GLY A 273 12.74 1.34 19.24
CA GLY A 273 14.17 1.13 19.02
C GLY A 273 14.52 -0.32 19.37
N VAL A 274 15.45 -0.94 18.64
CA VAL A 274 15.87 -2.33 18.87
C VAL A 274 16.40 -2.48 20.30
N SER A 275 15.51 -2.80 21.25
CA SER A 275 15.89 -3.32 22.56
C SER A 275 16.14 -4.81 22.39
N ARG A 276 17.31 -5.27 22.83
CA ARG A 276 17.89 -6.61 22.59
C ARG A 276 17.00 -7.82 22.94
N THR A 277 15.84 -7.62 23.55
CA THR A 277 14.97 -8.67 24.09
C THR A 277 14.09 -9.38 23.05
N ALA A 278 13.83 -8.80 21.87
CA ALA A 278 13.05 -9.49 20.82
C ALA A 278 13.85 -10.57 20.06
N GLN A 279 15.16 -10.61 20.25
CA GLN A 279 16.09 -11.47 19.49
C GLN A 279 16.15 -12.91 20.04
N GLU A 280 15.77 -13.10 21.31
CA GLU A 280 15.92 -14.37 22.02
C GLU A 280 14.74 -15.33 21.80
N ALA A 281 13.60 -14.84 21.32
CA ALA A 281 12.42 -15.65 21.04
C ALA A 281 12.48 -16.42 19.69
N ALA A 282 13.50 -16.18 18.86
CA ALA A 282 13.64 -16.81 17.54
C ALA A 282 14.54 -18.06 17.53
N HIS A 283 15.08 -18.49 18.68
CA HIS A 283 15.82 -19.75 18.79
C HIS A 283 14.98 -20.81 19.51
N PRO A 284 14.50 -21.87 18.83
CA PRO A 284 14.12 -23.08 19.55
C PRO A 284 15.41 -23.64 20.16
N SER A 285 15.46 -23.69 21.48
CA SER A 285 16.57 -24.28 22.22
C SER A 285 16.75 -25.74 21.80
N GLU A 286 17.76 -26.03 21.00
CA GLU A 286 18.21 -27.41 20.82
C GLU A 286 18.79 -27.88 22.16
N VAL A 287 18.12 -28.88 22.71
CA VAL A 287 18.46 -29.56 23.95
C VAL A 287 19.87 -30.13 23.85
N SER A 288 20.74 -29.68 24.75
CA SER A 288 22.03 -30.29 25.03
C SER A 288 21.88 -31.78 25.32
N HIS A 289 22.53 -32.64 24.55
CA HIS A 289 22.92 -33.98 25.02
C HIS A 289 24.42 -33.96 25.31
N GLY A 290 24.73 -33.81 26.59
CA GLY A 290 26.07 -33.97 27.14
C GLY A 290 26.56 -35.41 27.04
N SER A 291 27.65 -35.57 26.30
CA SER A 291 28.87 -36.34 26.57
C SER A 291 28.85 -37.54 27.56
N ASN A 292 29.40 -38.65 27.03
CA ASN A 292 30.39 -39.59 27.60
C ASN A 292 30.03 -40.57 28.74
N SER A 293 30.33 -41.86 28.52
CA SER A 293 31.59 -42.49 28.98
C SER A 293 31.50 -44.04 29.05
N LYS A 294 32.51 -44.70 28.46
CA LYS A 294 33.15 -45.97 28.88
C LYS A 294 32.27 -47.16 29.36
N LYS A 295 32.24 -48.23 28.56
CA LYS A 295 33.04 -49.46 28.77
C LYS A 295 32.94 -50.36 27.54
#